data_AF-A0A5B7HRZ6-F1
#
_entry.id   AF-A0A5B7HRZ6-F1
#
_cell.length_a   1.000
_cell.length_b   1.000
_cell.length_c   1.000
_cell.angle_alpha   90.00
_cell.angle_beta   90.00
_cell.angle_gamma   90.00
#
_symmetry.space_group_name_H-M   'P 1'
#
loop_
_entity.id
_entity.type
_entity.pdbx_description
1 polymer ?
#
loop_
_entity_poly.entity_id
_entity_poly.type
_entity_poly.pdbx_seq_one_letter_code
_entity_poly.pdbx_strand_id
1 'polypeptide(L)'
;MRLQAMMATYGIQTQTPHEVEPVQIWPPRELVKVYQNLGVSEKLGLQGRPTRPIGALGTSKIYRVCGQTVLCYPLVFEVSDFYLSHDMALLIDDIKSELHFVGKYWRLSGRPTVCVLIREEHMRDIHFRELLDLLAQLKTGYCDGLKVRTGRLQNLISSSCIEHLDFMSTLDVDLDIKAFEQLQHASIGYQSLTDVPRAITYSEDSMSFKVGCVSVSFDLVVVLRV
;
A
#
# COMPACT_ATOMS: atom_id res chain seq x y z
N MET A 1 -3.71 9.40 -14.49
CA MET A 1 -3.64 8.63 -15.76
C MET A 1 -2.24 8.56 -16.36
N ARG A 2 -1.41 9.62 -16.27
CA ARG A 2 -0.06 9.62 -16.87
C ARG A 2 0.89 8.55 -16.31
N LEU A 3 1.00 8.44 -14.98
CA LEU A 3 1.86 7.43 -14.33
C LEU A 3 1.51 6.02 -14.82
N GLN A 4 0.22 5.69 -14.92
CA GLN A 4 -0.25 4.39 -15.38
C GLN A 4 0.12 4.12 -16.85
N ALA A 5 -0.08 5.11 -17.72
CA ALA A 5 0.30 5.01 -19.13
C ALA A 5 1.81 4.81 -19.29
N MET A 6 2.62 5.52 -18.51
CA MET A 6 4.08 5.35 -18.52
C MET A 6 4.48 3.96 -18.03
N MET A 7 3.93 3.46 -16.92
CA MET A 7 4.14 2.08 -16.46
C MET A 7 3.79 1.05 -17.53
N ALA A 8 2.70 1.29 -18.27
CA ALA A 8 2.27 0.43 -19.37
C ALA A 8 3.27 0.41 -20.54
N THR A 9 4.03 1.49 -20.80
CA THR A 9 5.09 1.49 -21.83
C THR A 9 6.23 0.52 -21.49
N TYR A 10 6.52 0.31 -20.21
CA TYR A 10 7.44 -0.73 -19.71
C TYR A 10 6.75 -2.10 -19.57
N GLY A 11 5.48 -2.20 -19.96
CA GLY A 11 4.66 -3.40 -19.84
C GLY A 11 4.38 -3.81 -18.40
N ILE A 12 4.48 -2.89 -17.44
CA ILE A 12 4.18 -3.13 -16.02
C ILE A 12 2.68 -2.95 -15.84
N GLN A 13 2.01 -4.00 -15.36
CA GLN A 13 0.58 -3.94 -15.05
C GLN A 13 0.38 -3.26 -13.69
N THR A 14 -0.42 -2.20 -13.68
CA THR A 14 -0.74 -1.40 -12.49
C THR A 14 -2.24 -1.18 -12.42
N GLN A 15 -2.77 -0.97 -11.22
CA GLN A 15 -4.18 -0.64 -10.99
C GLN A 15 -4.34 0.63 -10.16
N THR A 16 -5.35 1.43 -10.45
CA THR A 16 -5.78 2.52 -9.58
C THR A 16 -6.67 1.99 -8.44
N PRO A 17 -6.84 2.76 -7.34
CA PRO A 17 -7.81 2.44 -6.29
C PRO A 17 -9.23 2.17 -6.81
N HIS A 18 -9.68 2.88 -7.84
CA HIS A 18 -10.98 2.62 -8.48
C HIS A 18 -11.01 1.30 -9.26
N GLU A 19 -9.91 0.91 -9.90
CA GLU A 19 -9.82 -0.34 -10.68
C GLU A 19 -9.69 -1.61 -9.81
N VAL A 20 -9.44 -1.46 -8.50
CA VAL A 20 -9.40 -2.57 -7.54
C VAL A 20 -10.70 -2.78 -6.79
N GLU A 21 -11.68 -1.87 -6.93
CA GLU A 21 -13.01 -2.05 -6.38
C GLU A 21 -13.61 -3.41 -6.81
N PRO A 22 -14.30 -4.13 -5.91
CA PRO A 22 -14.77 -3.69 -4.58
C PRO A 22 -13.73 -3.84 -3.45
N VAL A 23 -12.49 -4.22 -3.75
CA VAL A 23 -11.44 -4.32 -2.72
C VAL A 23 -10.95 -2.93 -2.37
N GLN A 24 -10.99 -2.60 -1.08
CA GLN A 24 -10.44 -1.34 -0.59
C GLN A 24 -8.96 -1.52 -0.26
N ILE A 25 -8.15 -0.53 -0.62
CA ILE A 25 -6.74 -0.47 -0.22
C ILE A 25 -6.66 0.38 1.04
N TRP A 26 -6.09 -0.15 2.12
CA TRP A 26 -5.98 0.57 3.38
C TRP A 26 -4.52 0.84 3.74
N PRO A 27 -4.24 2.00 4.37
CA PRO A 27 -3.01 2.18 5.13
C PRO A 27 -2.89 1.17 6.29
N PRO A 28 -1.67 0.69 6.62
CA PRO A 28 -1.45 -0.20 7.77
C PRO A 28 -2.03 0.31 9.09
N ARG A 29 -1.97 1.63 9.33
CA ARG A 29 -2.53 2.26 10.54
C ARG A 29 -4.04 2.04 10.70
N GLU A 30 -4.80 1.95 9.61
CA GLU A 30 -6.24 1.72 9.68
C GLU A 30 -6.52 0.28 10.13
N LEU A 31 -5.72 -0.67 9.66
CA LEU A 31 -5.74 -2.04 10.13
C LEU A 31 -5.35 -2.13 11.62
N VAL A 32 -4.41 -1.30 12.10
CA VAL A 32 -4.09 -1.21 13.54
C VAL A 32 -5.32 -0.79 14.35
N LYS A 33 -6.08 0.21 13.91
CA LYS A 33 -7.33 0.65 14.59
C LYS A 33 -8.32 -0.50 14.71
N VAL A 34 -8.52 -1.28 13.63
CA VAL A 34 -9.37 -2.47 13.66
C VAL A 34 -8.86 -3.48 14.69
N TYR A 35 -7.57 -3.80 14.66
CA TYR A 35 -6.99 -4.78 15.58
C TYR A 35 -6.95 -4.33 17.04
N GLN A 36 -7.03 -3.03 17.37
CA GLN A 36 -7.13 -2.58 18.77
C GLN A 36 -8.35 -3.17 19.47
N ASN A 37 -9.44 -3.36 18.72
CA ASN A 37 -10.68 -3.94 19.22
C ASN A 37 -10.60 -5.45 19.48
N LEU A 38 -9.53 -6.12 19.04
CA LEU A 38 -9.34 -7.54 19.29
C LEU A 38 -9.14 -7.79 20.79
N GLY A 39 -10.03 -8.58 21.39
CA GLY A 39 -9.96 -8.96 22.79
C GLY A 39 -10.52 -7.92 23.77
N VAL A 40 -11.26 -6.92 23.29
CA VAL A 40 -12.03 -6.01 24.16
C VAL A 40 -13.10 -6.81 24.90
N SER A 41 -13.17 -6.63 26.22
CA SER A 41 -14.21 -7.24 27.06
C SER A 41 -14.44 -6.39 28.30
N GLU A 42 -15.54 -5.64 28.28
CA GLU A 42 -15.96 -4.77 29.39
C GLU A 42 -16.11 -5.54 30.70
N LYS A 43 -16.72 -6.74 30.65
CA LYS A 43 -16.91 -7.62 31.82
C LYS A 43 -15.60 -8.02 32.51
N LEU A 44 -14.50 -8.04 31.77
CA LEU A 44 -13.17 -8.45 32.26
C LEU A 44 -12.22 -7.25 32.40
N GLY A 45 -12.67 -6.03 32.10
CA GLY A 45 -11.82 -4.84 32.07
C GLY A 45 -10.72 -4.88 30.98
N LEU A 46 -10.87 -5.72 29.95
CA LEU A 46 -9.89 -5.83 28.87
C LEU A 46 -10.15 -4.75 27.82
N GLN A 47 -9.13 -3.94 27.55
CA GLN A 47 -9.18 -2.82 26.60
C GLN A 47 -8.76 -3.21 25.18
N GLY A 48 -8.48 -4.50 24.94
CA GLY A 48 -8.09 -5.03 23.63
C GLY A 48 -6.57 -4.99 23.37
N ARG A 49 -6.20 -5.01 22.09
CA ARG A 49 -4.80 -5.10 21.64
C ARG A 49 -4.13 -3.72 21.72
N PRO A 50 -2.89 -3.62 22.27
CA PRO A 50 -2.15 -2.36 22.25
C PRO A 50 -1.86 -1.89 20.81
N THR A 51 -1.69 -0.58 20.65
CA THR A 51 -1.42 0.08 19.37
C THR A 51 -0.05 -0.31 18.82
N ARG A 52 0.01 -1.40 18.06
CA ARG A 52 1.26 -1.92 17.48
C ARG A 52 1.14 -2.04 15.96
N PRO A 53 2.16 -1.60 15.20
CA PRO A 53 2.15 -1.70 13.75
C PRO A 53 2.00 -3.15 13.31
N ILE A 54 1.34 -3.33 12.16
CA ILE A 54 1.17 -4.65 11.54
C ILE A 54 2.38 -4.88 10.63
N GLY A 55 3.22 -5.86 10.97
CA GLY A 55 4.40 -6.18 10.16
C GLY A 55 4.06 -6.84 8.81
N ALA A 56 5.11 -7.07 8.03
CA ALA A 56 5.13 -7.74 6.73
C ALA A 56 4.11 -8.86 6.52
N LEU A 57 4.07 -9.83 7.45
CA LEU A 57 3.20 -10.99 7.33
C LEU A 57 1.71 -10.65 7.47
N GLY A 58 1.37 -9.61 8.24
CA GLY A 58 0.00 -9.14 8.38
C GLY A 58 -0.42 -8.29 7.18
N THR A 59 0.42 -7.36 6.74
CA THR A 59 0.13 -6.53 5.55
C THR A 59 0.11 -7.33 4.25
N SER A 60 0.72 -8.53 4.23
CA SER A 60 0.70 -9.45 3.07
C SER A 60 -0.55 -10.35 3.00
N LYS A 61 -1.65 -9.97 3.67
CA LYS A 61 -2.92 -10.70 3.66
C LYS A 61 -4.04 -9.86 3.06
N ILE A 62 -5.09 -10.55 2.63
CA ILE A 62 -6.38 -9.94 2.33
C ILE A 62 -7.27 -10.10 3.57
N TYR A 63 -7.94 -9.04 3.97
CA TYR A 63 -8.80 -9.03 5.14
C TYR A 63 -10.27 -8.97 4.74
N ARG A 64 -11.12 -9.63 5.53
CA ARG A 64 -12.57 -9.48 5.50
C ARG A 64 -12.99 -8.78 6.78
N VAL A 65 -13.48 -7.55 6.65
CA VAL A 65 -13.87 -6.68 7.78
C VAL A 65 -15.25 -6.15 7.50
N CYS A 66 -16.23 -6.45 8.36
CA CYS A 66 -17.62 -5.98 8.22
C CYS A 66 -18.21 -6.17 6.81
N GLY A 67 -17.93 -7.32 6.17
CA GLY A 67 -18.39 -7.63 4.80
C GLY A 67 -17.54 -7.02 3.68
N GLN A 68 -16.65 -6.08 3.98
CA GLN A 68 -15.73 -5.47 3.01
C GLN A 68 -14.48 -6.33 2.82
N THR A 69 -13.91 -6.28 1.62
CA THR A 69 -12.61 -6.89 1.31
C THR A 69 -11.55 -5.81 1.34
N VAL A 70 -10.49 -6.03 2.10
CA VAL A 70 -9.45 -5.03 2.35
C VAL A 70 -8.09 -5.62 2.03
N LEU A 71 -7.24 -4.85 1.39
CA LEU A 71 -5.82 -5.13 1.21
C LEU A 71 -5.00 -3.98 1.78
N CYS A 72 -3.96 -4.28 2.55
CA CYS A 72 -3.05 -3.26 3.07
C CYS A 72 -1.75 -3.24 2.28
N TYR A 73 -1.17 -2.06 2.07
CA TYR A 73 0.21 -1.95 1.60
C TYR A 73 1.20 -2.09 2.77
N PRO A 74 2.45 -2.53 2.55
CA PRO A 74 3.47 -2.60 3.61
C PRO A 74 3.79 -1.24 4.25
N LEU A 75 4.26 -1.26 5.50
CA LEU A 75 4.64 -0.07 6.27
C LEU A 75 5.64 0.85 5.55
N VAL A 76 6.53 0.29 4.71
CA VAL A 76 7.51 1.07 3.93
C VAL A 76 6.86 2.11 3.01
N PHE A 77 5.61 1.90 2.58
CA PHE A 77 4.87 2.85 1.73
C PHE A 77 4.01 3.84 2.52
N GLU A 78 4.01 3.74 3.86
CA GLU A 78 3.38 4.74 4.71
C GLU A 78 4.25 6.01 4.71
N VAL A 79 3.68 7.11 4.21
CA VAL A 79 4.38 8.39 4.17
C VAL A 79 4.69 8.81 5.60
N SER A 80 5.97 8.82 5.94
CA SER A 80 6.49 9.35 7.19
C SER A 80 7.09 10.72 6.91
N ASP A 81 6.91 11.67 7.84
CA ASP A 81 7.52 13.02 7.82
C ASP A 81 9.07 12.99 7.85
N PHE A 82 9.68 11.81 7.84
CA PHE A 82 11.11 11.60 7.91
C PHE A 82 11.75 11.49 6.51
N TYR A 83 12.83 12.25 6.27
CA TYR A 83 13.48 12.37 4.96
C TYR A 83 13.95 11.04 4.32
N LEU A 84 14.33 10.03 5.12
CA LEU A 84 14.76 8.73 4.56
C LEU A 84 13.63 8.00 3.82
N SER A 85 12.37 8.31 4.11
CA SER A 85 11.22 7.72 3.39
C SER A 85 11.15 8.14 1.91
N HIS A 86 11.94 9.15 1.51
CA HIS A 86 11.98 9.67 0.15
C HIS A 86 13.18 9.14 -0.66
N ASP A 87 14.06 8.32 -0.07
CA ASP A 87 15.16 7.69 -0.80
C ASP A 87 14.65 6.44 -1.53
N MET A 88 14.60 6.53 -2.86
CA MET A 88 14.13 5.46 -3.72
C MET A 88 15.03 4.22 -3.69
N ALA A 89 16.36 4.38 -3.52
CA ALA A 89 17.27 3.25 -3.46
C ALA A 89 17.02 2.44 -2.18
N LEU A 90 16.82 3.13 -1.06
CA LEU A 90 16.43 2.50 0.20
C LEU A 90 15.05 1.81 0.10
N LEU A 91 14.08 2.47 -0.53
CA LEU A 91 12.75 1.88 -0.78
C LEU A 91 12.85 0.58 -1.60
N ILE A 92 13.69 0.53 -2.63
CA ILE A 92 13.92 -0.67 -3.44
C ILE A 92 14.48 -1.82 -2.59
N ASP A 93 15.48 -1.53 -1.76
CA ASP A 93 16.10 -2.52 -0.87
C ASP A 93 15.12 -3.01 0.21
N ASP A 94 14.29 -2.13 0.75
CA ASP A 94 13.24 -2.48 1.70
C ASP A 94 12.17 -3.36 1.05
N ILE A 95 11.72 -3.04 -0.18
CA ILE A 95 10.77 -3.90 -0.92
C ILE A 95 11.34 -5.30 -1.11
N LYS A 96 12.60 -5.42 -1.54
CA LYS A 96 13.26 -6.73 -1.71
C LYS A 96 13.34 -7.49 -0.39
N SER A 97 13.78 -6.81 0.67
CA SER A 97 13.91 -7.38 2.01
C SER A 97 12.57 -7.89 2.55
N GLU A 98 11.51 -7.09 2.38
CA GLU A 98 10.13 -7.44 2.74
C GLU A 98 9.63 -8.67 1.97
N LEU A 99 9.82 -8.71 0.64
CA LEU A 99 9.44 -9.85 -0.18
C LEU A 99 10.16 -11.14 0.25
N HIS A 100 11.47 -11.07 0.49
CA HIS A 100 12.25 -12.20 0.99
C HIS A 100 11.82 -12.63 2.38
N PHE A 101 11.53 -11.68 3.28
CA PHE A 101 11.04 -11.98 4.61
C PHE A 101 9.70 -12.71 4.56
N VAL A 102 8.74 -12.20 3.79
CA VAL A 102 7.44 -12.83 3.58
C VAL A 102 7.63 -14.23 2.98
N GLY A 103 8.39 -14.37 1.89
CA GLY A 103 8.62 -15.65 1.24
C GLY A 103 9.27 -16.70 2.15
N LYS A 104 10.21 -16.29 3.01
CA LYS A 104 10.94 -17.20 3.92
C LYS A 104 10.10 -17.62 5.12
N TYR A 105 9.31 -16.70 5.67
CA TYR A 105 8.61 -16.89 6.96
C TYR A 105 7.10 -17.11 6.81
N TRP A 106 6.57 -17.19 5.59
CA TRP A 106 5.16 -17.52 5.37
C TRP A 106 4.83 -18.95 5.83
N ARG A 107 3.89 -19.07 6.77
CA ARG A 107 3.42 -20.35 7.31
C ARG A 107 1.89 -20.50 7.30
N LEU A 108 1.19 -19.52 6.73
CA LEU A 108 -0.27 -19.48 6.72
C LEU A 108 -0.86 -20.15 5.48
N SER A 109 -2.12 -20.54 5.56
CA SER A 109 -2.86 -21.07 4.42
C SER A 109 -3.16 -19.98 3.39
N GLY A 110 -3.01 -20.33 2.10
CA GLY A 110 -3.10 -19.36 1.01
C GLY A 110 -1.77 -18.65 0.77
N ARG A 111 -1.67 -17.97 -0.37
CA ARG A 111 -0.43 -17.31 -0.80
C ARG A 111 -0.37 -15.87 -0.28
N PRO A 112 0.80 -15.41 0.19
CA PRO A 112 0.97 -14.01 0.57
C PRO A 112 0.69 -13.08 -0.63
N THR A 113 0.00 -11.98 -0.36
CA THR A 113 -0.36 -10.97 -1.36
C THR A 113 0.15 -9.61 -0.89
N VAL A 114 1.17 -9.09 -1.57
CA VAL A 114 1.85 -7.83 -1.25
C VAL A 114 1.37 -6.74 -2.20
N CYS A 115 0.99 -5.59 -1.64
CA CYS A 115 0.55 -4.42 -2.39
C CYS A 115 1.69 -3.39 -2.44
N VAL A 116 2.37 -3.26 -3.57
CA VAL A 116 3.39 -2.24 -3.81
C VAL A 116 2.72 -0.96 -4.28
N LEU A 117 2.97 0.13 -3.58
CA LEU A 117 2.43 1.44 -3.92
C LEU A 117 3.43 2.24 -4.76
N ILE A 118 2.97 2.81 -5.88
CA ILE A 118 3.77 3.68 -6.74
C ILE A 118 3.08 5.04 -6.81
N ARG A 119 3.77 6.08 -6.38
CA ARG A 119 3.29 7.46 -6.38
C ARG A 119 3.89 8.25 -7.53
N GLU A 120 3.24 9.32 -7.95
CA GLU A 120 3.79 10.17 -9.02
C GLU A 120 5.10 10.87 -8.62
N GLU A 121 5.27 11.20 -7.35
CA GLU A 121 6.52 11.76 -6.83
C GLU A 121 7.74 10.87 -7.08
N HIS A 122 7.55 9.54 -7.13
CA HIS A 122 8.62 8.60 -7.44
C HIS A 122 9.22 8.87 -8.84
N MET A 123 8.41 9.37 -9.80
CA MET A 123 8.88 9.68 -11.16
C MET A 123 9.92 10.82 -11.20
N ARG A 124 9.99 11.63 -10.16
CA ARG A 124 10.92 12.77 -10.06
C ARG A 124 12.28 12.35 -9.54
N ASP A 125 12.37 11.18 -8.92
CA ASP A 125 13.58 10.70 -8.29
C ASP A 125 14.63 10.28 -9.35
N ILE A 126 15.90 10.53 -9.06
CA ILE A 126 17.01 10.16 -9.93
C ILE A 126 17.14 8.63 -10.10
N HIS A 127 16.74 7.88 -9.08
CA HIS A 127 16.77 6.43 -8.99
C HIS A 127 15.46 5.78 -9.46
N PHE A 128 14.53 6.55 -10.04
CA PHE A 128 13.27 6.01 -10.55
C PHE A 128 13.45 4.89 -11.58
N ARG A 129 14.52 4.94 -12.36
CA ARG A 129 14.87 3.88 -13.33
C ARG A 129 15.13 2.54 -12.62
N GLU A 130 15.75 2.57 -11.45
CA GLU A 130 16.04 1.35 -10.68
C GLU A 130 14.75 0.74 -10.12
N LEU A 131 13.76 1.58 -9.77
CA LEU A 131 12.41 1.10 -9.42
C LEU A 131 11.73 0.42 -10.63
N LEU A 132 11.85 0.99 -11.83
CA LEU A 132 11.34 0.36 -13.05
C LEU A 132 12.02 -0.98 -13.32
N ASP A 133 13.34 -1.07 -13.11
CA ASP A 133 14.10 -2.31 -13.27
C ASP A 133 13.64 -3.37 -12.24
N LEU A 134 13.38 -2.99 -10.99
CA LEU A 134 12.76 -3.87 -9.98
C LEU A 134 11.38 -4.36 -10.43
N LEU A 135 10.50 -3.46 -10.89
CA LEU A 135 9.15 -3.83 -11.32
C LEU A 135 9.17 -4.74 -12.56
N ALA A 136 10.11 -4.50 -13.48
CA ALA A 136 10.36 -5.38 -14.62
C ALA A 136 10.88 -6.76 -14.17
N GLN A 137 11.79 -6.80 -13.20
CA GLN A 137 12.28 -8.04 -12.59
C GLN A 137 11.11 -8.83 -11.97
N LEU A 138 10.28 -8.18 -11.15
CA LEU A 138 9.10 -8.80 -10.55
C LEU A 138 8.15 -9.40 -11.59
N LYS A 139 7.94 -8.71 -12.72
CA LYS A 139 7.13 -9.19 -13.85
C LYS A 139 7.66 -10.48 -14.47
N THR A 140 8.97 -10.71 -14.49
CA THR A 140 9.55 -11.97 -15.01
C THR A 140 9.17 -13.20 -14.16
N GLY A 141 8.68 -12.98 -12.94
CA GLY A 141 8.24 -14.03 -12.02
C GLY A 141 9.30 -14.43 -11.00
N TYR A 142 10.43 -13.72 -10.94
CA TYR A 142 11.51 -13.94 -9.98
C TYR A 142 12.07 -12.61 -9.50
N CYS A 143 12.39 -12.52 -8.21
CA CYS A 143 13.13 -11.42 -7.59
C CYS A 143 14.24 -12.02 -6.74
N ASP A 144 15.49 -11.90 -7.17
CA ASP A 144 16.68 -12.36 -6.42
C ASP A 144 16.55 -13.81 -5.89
N GLY A 145 16.01 -14.70 -6.72
CA GLY A 145 15.80 -16.13 -6.41
C GLY A 145 14.46 -16.45 -5.73
N LEU A 146 13.71 -15.44 -5.28
CA LEU A 146 12.34 -15.60 -4.79
C LEU A 146 11.37 -15.65 -5.98
N LYS A 147 10.52 -16.68 -6.01
CA LYS A 147 9.44 -16.77 -7.00
C LYS A 147 8.35 -15.76 -6.64
N VAL A 148 7.96 -14.95 -7.60
CA VAL A 148 6.87 -13.99 -7.47
C VAL A 148 5.91 -14.11 -8.63
N ARG A 149 4.69 -13.62 -8.48
CA ARG A 149 3.73 -13.47 -9.58
C ARG A 149 3.05 -12.13 -9.46
N THR A 150 3.24 -11.29 -10.46
CA THR A 150 2.48 -10.05 -10.60
C THR A 150 1.18 -10.32 -11.33
N GLY A 151 0.17 -9.49 -11.10
CA GLY A 151 -1.07 -9.53 -11.85
C GLY A 151 -2.15 -8.67 -11.23
N ARG A 152 -3.31 -8.64 -11.90
CA ARG A 152 -4.47 -7.95 -11.37
C ARG A 152 -4.91 -8.56 -10.04
N LEU A 153 -5.25 -7.73 -9.06
CA LEU A 153 -5.70 -8.13 -7.73
C LEU A 153 -6.82 -9.17 -7.82
N GLN A 154 -7.82 -8.94 -8.68
CA GLN A 154 -8.98 -9.83 -8.85
C GLN A 154 -8.58 -11.27 -9.20
N ASN A 155 -7.47 -11.44 -9.94
CA ASN A 155 -6.97 -12.76 -10.33
C ASN A 155 -6.17 -13.45 -9.22
N LEU A 156 -5.59 -12.67 -8.30
CA LEU A 156 -4.72 -13.19 -7.24
C LEU A 156 -5.54 -13.60 -6.02
N ILE A 157 -6.63 -12.88 -5.71
CA ILE A 157 -7.53 -13.10 -4.55
C ILE A 157 -7.89 -14.57 -4.36
N SER A 158 -8.20 -15.30 -5.43
CA SER A 158 -8.66 -16.70 -5.35
C SER A 158 -7.64 -17.66 -4.73
N SER A 159 -6.36 -17.31 -4.76
CA SER A 159 -5.26 -18.08 -4.18
C SER A 159 -4.60 -17.41 -2.98
N SER A 160 -5.07 -16.22 -2.61
CA SER A 160 -4.52 -15.40 -1.53
C SER A 160 -4.89 -15.95 -0.16
N CYS A 161 -4.09 -15.59 0.85
CA CYS A 161 -4.48 -15.76 2.24
C CYS A 161 -5.53 -14.71 2.61
N ILE A 162 -6.70 -15.17 3.07
CA ILE A 162 -7.81 -14.34 3.51
C ILE A 162 -7.98 -14.52 5.02
N GLU A 163 -7.91 -13.43 5.77
CA GLU A 163 -8.14 -13.40 7.21
C GLU A 163 -9.45 -12.67 7.53
N HIS A 164 -10.32 -13.34 8.29
CA HIS A 164 -11.62 -12.82 8.68
C HIS A 164 -11.53 -12.15 10.06
N LEU A 165 -11.90 -10.87 10.13
CA LEU A 165 -11.90 -10.10 11.37
C LEU A 165 -13.34 -10.00 11.93
N ASP A 166 -13.94 -11.16 12.19
CA ASP A 166 -15.36 -11.27 12.55
C ASP A 166 -15.70 -10.63 13.90
N PHE A 167 -14.71 -10.44 14.78
CA PHE A 167 -14.90 -9.75 16.07
C PHE A 167 -15.41 -8.32 15.92
N MET A 168 -15.19 -7.69 14.75
CA MET A 168 -15.71 -6.36 14.47
C MET A 168 -17.24 -6.33 14.33
N SER A 169 -17.87 -7.42 13.89
CA SER A 169 -19.33 -7.49 13.71
C SER A 169 -20.09 -7.45 15.04
N THR A 170 -19.44 -7.85 16.12
CA THR A 170 -20.02 -7.87 17.47
C THR A 170 -19.90 -6.53 18.19
N LEU A 171 -19.10 -5.63 17.65
CA LEU A 171 -18.80 -4.33 18.24
C LEU A 171 -19.55 -3.24 17.46
N ASP A 172 -20.40 -2.49 18.16
CA ASP A 172 -21.11 -1.32 17.60
C ASP A 172 -20.16 -0.11 17.57
N VAL A 173 -19.02 -0.26 16.90
CA VAL A 173 -17.97 0.76 16.81
C VAL A 173 -17.91 1.26 15.39
N ASP A 174 -18.35 2.50 15.18
CA ASP A 174 -18.16 3.22 13.93
C ASP A 174 -16.69 3.67 13.85
N LEU A 175 -15.89 2.94 13.08
CA LEU A 175 -14.50 3.31 12.82
C LEU A 175 -14.47 4.27 11.62
N ASP A 176 -13.98 5.50 11.84
CA ASP A 176 -13.60 6.42 10.76
C ASP A 176 -12.35 5.86 10.03
N ILE A 177 -12.59 4.90 9.14
CA ILE A 177 -11.57 4.26 8.31
C ILE A 177 -11.33 5.10 7.06
N LYS A 178 -10.08 5.53 6.90
CA LYS A 178 -9.64 6.28 5.74
C LYS A 178 -8.98 5.36 4.75
N ALA A 179 -9.79 4.83 3.82
CA ALA A 179 -9.27 4.08 2.70
C ALA A 179 -8.33 4.95 1.85
N PHE A 180 -7.44 4.27 1.13
CA PHE A 180 -6.53 4.90 0.21
C PHE A 180 -7.29 5.33 -1.05
N GLU A 181 -7.41 6.64 -1.25
CA GLU A 181 -8.17 7.23 -2.36
C GLU A 181 -7.24 7.85 -3.40
N GLN A 182 -7.63 7.76 -4.67
CA GLN A 182 -6.93 8.41 -5.76
C GLN A 182 -7.25 9.91 -5.74
N LEU A 183 -6.25 10.77 -5.55
CA LEU A 183 -6.46 12.22 -5.57
C LEU A 183 -6.72 12.72 -7.01
N GLN A 184 -7.83 13.42 -7.19
CA GLN A 184 -8.19 14.09 -8.45
C GLN A 184 -7.59 15.49 -8.49
N HIS A 185 -6.60 15.71 -9.35
CA HIS A 185 -6.12 17.06 -9.65
C HIS A 185 -7.05 17.76 -10.65
N ALA A 186 -7.30 19.06 -10.43
CA ALA A 186 -8.11 19.91 -11.32
C ALA A 186 -7.47 20.19 -12.70
N SER A 187 -6.24 19.73 -12.94
CA SER A 187 -5.53 19.90 -14.22
C SER A 187 -5.97 18.83 -15.24
N ILE A 188 -7.20 18.95 -15.72
CA ILE A 188 -7.76 18.17 -16.83
C ILE A 188 -7.14 18.70 -18.12
N GLY A 189 -5.94 18.24 -18.44
CA GLY A 189 -5.29 18.52 -19.71
C GLY A 189 -4.29 17.42 -20.04
N TYR A 190 -4.21 17.05 -21.32
CA TYR A 190 -3.11 16.23 -21.83
C TYR A 190 -1.79 16.95 -21.57
N GLN A 191 -1.18 16.70 -20.42
CA GLN A 191 0.19 17.09 -20.15
C GLN A 191 1.10 16.09 -20.85
N SER A 192 2.11 16.60 -21.56
CA SER A 192 3.07 15.77 -22.28
C SER A 192 3.67 14.72 -21.34
N LEU A 193 4.03 13.54 -21.86
CA LEU A 193 4.75 12.52 -21.09
C LEU A 193 6.10 13.04 -20.53
N THR A 194 6.60 14.17 -21.05
CA THR A 194 7.83 14.85 -20.62
C THR A 194 7.64 15.91 -19.52
N ASP A 195 6.42 16.35 -19.22
CA ASP A 195 6.18 17.48 -18.30
C ASP A 195 6.20 17.04 -16.83
N VAL A 196 7.36 16.66 -16.27
CA VAL A 196 7.45 16.28 -14.85
C VAL A 196 6.84 17.39 -13.98
N PRO A 197 5.80 17.11 -13.17
CA PRO A 197 5.14 18.16 -12.39
C PRO A 197 6.16 18.82 -11.46
N ARG A 198 6.18 20.16 -11.40
CA ARG A 198 7.18 20.91 -10.64
C ARG A 198 7.01 20.63 -9.14
N ALA A 199 8.12 20.58 -8.40
CA ALA A 199 8.09 20.50 -6.94
C ALA A 199 7.24 21.65 -6.38
N ILE A 200 6.34 21.34 -5.45
CA ILE A 200 5.59 22.35 -4.72
C ILE A 200 6.61 23.00 -3.78
N THR A 201 6.75 24.33 -3.84
CA THR A 201 7.63 25.06 -2.93
C THR A 201 7.16 24.81 -1.50
N TYR A 202 7.96 24.12 -0.69
CA TYR A 202 7.69 24.00 0.74
C TYR A 202 7.93 25.37 1.38
N SER A 203 6.84 26.07 1.70
CA SER A 203 6.89 27.17 2.68
C SER A 203 6.85 26.53 4.06
N GLU A 204 7.96 26.60 4.79
CA GLU A 204 7.96 26.35 6.23
C GLU A 204 7.16 27.47 6.91
N ASP A 205 5.84 27.30 7.00
CA ASP A 205 5.03 28.14 7.87
C ASP A 205 5.39 27.78 9.31
N SER A 206 6.00 28.74 10.00
CA SER A 206 6.30 28.68 11.43
C SER A 206 5.05 28.29 12.21
N MET A 207 5.08 27.10 12.81
CA MET A 207 4.12 26.47 13.72
C MET A 207 2.81 27.22 14.01
N SER A 208 1.70 26.63 13.56
CA SER A 208 0.52 26.47 14.42
C SER A 208 -0.13 25.11 14.17
N PHE A 209 -0.31 24.32 15.23
CA PHE A 209 -0.96 23.02 15.16
C PHE A 209 -2.43 23.19 14.75
N LYS A 210 -2.75 22.98 13.47
CA LYS A 210 -4.05 22.52 12.98
C LYS A 210 -3.98 22.08 11.51
N VAL A 211 -4.31 20.80 11.31
CA VAL A 211 -4.86 20.14 10.11
C VAL A 211 -3.96 20.04 8.86
N GLY A 212 -3.28 18.89 8.79
CA GLY A 212 -3.04 18.06 7.60
C GLY A 212 -2.89 18.74 6.24
N CYS A 213 -1.65 19.02 5.85
CA CYS A 213 -1.29 19.07 4.44
C CYS A 213 -1.29 17.62 3.92
N VAL A 214 -2.38 17.20 3.27
CA VAL A 214 -2.44 15.92 2.57
C VAL A 214 -1.58 16.06 1.31
N SER A 215 -0.46 15.33 1.26
CA SER A 215 0.39 15.22 0.10
C SER A 215 -0.39 14.69 -1.10
N VAL A 216 -0.26 15.36 -2.24
CA VAL A 216 -1.08 15.15 -3.43
C VAL A 216 -0.28 14.40 -4.49
N SER A 217 -0.58 13.10 -4.69
CA SER A 217 0.06 12.26 -5.70
C SER A 217 -0.93 11.30 -6.37
N PHE A 218 -0.75 11.05 -7.67
CA PHE A 218 -1.48 10.01 -8.39
C PHE A 218 -0.85 8.67 -8.08
N ASP A 219 -1.62 7.78 -7.47
CA ASP A 219 -1.06 6.60 -6.87
C ASP A 219 -1.61 5.32 -7.50
N LEU A 220 -0.70 4.39 -7.79
CA LEU A 220 -0.96 3.09 -8.38
C LEU A 220 -0.59 1.99 -7.41
N VAL A 221 -1.25 0.86 -7.60
CA VAL A 221 -0.98 -0.38 -6.89
C VAL A 221 -0.46 -1.42 -7.87
N VAL A 222 0.66 -2.05 -7.51
CA VAL A 222 1.14 -3.30 -8.11
C VAL A 222 0.92 -4.40 -7.09
N VAL A 223 0.07 -5.37 -7.42
CA VAL A 223 -0.17 -6.52 -6.55
C VAL A 223 0.74 -7.68 -6.95
N LEU A 224 1.47 -8.15 -5.95
CA LEU A 224 2.41 -9.24 -6.03
C LEU A 224 1.89 -10.40 -5.20
N ARG A 225 2.07 -11.60 -5.72
CA ARG A 225 1.91 -12.84 -4.99
C ARG A 225 3.26 -13.50 -4.84
N VAL A 226 3.69 -13.76 -3.61
CA VAL A 226 4.92 -14.50 -3.31
C VAL A 226 4.61 -16.00 -3.19
#